data_AF-A0A4W5NND2-F1
#
_entry.id   AF-A0A4W5NND2-F1
#
_cell.length_a   1.000
_cell.length_b   1.000
_cell.length_c   1.000
_cell.angle_alpha   90.00
_cell.angle_beta   90.00
_cell.angle_gamma   90.00
#
_symmetry.space_group_name_H-M   'P 1'
#
loop_
_entity.id
_entity.type
_entity.pdbx_description
1 polymer ?
#
loop_
_entity_poly.entity_id
_entity_poly.type
_entity_poly.pdbx_seq_one_letter_code
_entity_poly.pdbx_strand_id
1 'polypeptide(L)'
;MLPSLELLCPTVNTVGDFWRMVWQERCPIIVMITNLEEKNEKCAEYWPEDSVSHEGILITVVTVTQEDDYSLRVFTLKVRLILQYERSLRQYWYTSWPDQKTPDKAPPLLELVQEVEQAREEALPTSGPVIVHCSAGIGRTGCFIATSILCKQLRSEGVVDILRTTCQLRLNSVMCMCSQSVIIMTSMVSS
;
A
#
# COMPACT_ATOMS: atom_id res chain seq x y z
N MET A 1 11.25 5.57 -9.94
CA MET A 1 10.19 4.58 -9.66
C MET A 1 10.15 4.38 -8.15
N LEU A 2 8.97 4.41 -7.50
CA LEU A 2 8.91 3.93 -6.12
C LEU A 2 9.30 2.45 -6.15
N PRO A 3 10.28 2.00 -5.36
CA PRO A 3 10.43 0.57 -5.13
C PRO A 3 9.20 0.14 -4.31
N SER A 4 8.28 -0.59 -4.94
CA SER A 4 7.09 -1.15 -4.28
C SER A 4 7.11 -2.68 -4.37
N LEU A 5 6.74 -3.34 -3.27
CA LEU A 5 6.58 -4.79 -3.23
C LEU A 5 5.08 -5.11 -3.29
N GLU A 6 4.67 -5.88 -4.30
CA GLU A 6 3.29 -6.28 -4.54
C GLU A 6 3.04 -7.64 -3.87
N LEU A 7 2.02 -7.72 -3.00
CA LEU A 7 1.74 -8.93 -2.24
C LEU A 7 0.24 -9.28 -2.23
N LEU A 8 -0.01 -10.57 -2.00
CA LEU A 8 -1.33 -11.09 -1.62
C LEU A 8 -1.64 -10.69 -0.17
N CYS A 9 -2.93 -10.57 0.15
CA CYS A 9 -3.34 -10.32 1.53
C CYS A 9 -2.86 -11.46 2.47
N PRO A 10 -2.34 -11.14 3.66
CA PRO A 10 -1.97 -12.16 4.62
C PRO A 10 -3.17 -13.02 5.02
N THR A 11 -2.97 -14.34 5.05
CA THR A 11 -3.90 -15.28 5.69
C THR A 11 -3.51 -15.46 7.16
N VAL A 12 -4.40 -16.02 7.98
CA VAL A 12 -4.13 -16.29 9.41
C VAL A 12 -2.84 -17.08 9.65
N ASN A 13 -2.44 -17.94 8.70
CA ASN A 13 -1.24 -18.76 8.80
C ASN A 13 0.04 -18.03 8.33
N THR A 14 -0.09 -16.93 7.60
CA THR A 14 1.04 -16.22 6.97
C THR A 14 1.28 -14.83 7.57
N VAL A 15 0.56 -14.45 8.63
CA VAL A 15 0.77 -13.17 9.34
C VAL A 15 2.21 -13.04 9.87
N GLY A 16 2.76 -14.12 10.43
CA GLY A 16 4.14 -14.13 10.90
C GLY A 16 5.16 -13.91 9.77
N ASP A 17 4.98 -14.60 8.64
CA ASP A 17 5.83 -14.45 7.45
C ASP A 17 5.72 -13.03 6.86
N PHE A 18 4.52 -12.43 6.87
CA PHE A 18 4.31 -11.05 6.45
C PHE A 18 5.13 -10.07 7.30
N TRP A 19 5.03 -10.14 8.63
CA TRP A 19 5.83 -9.28 9.51
C TRP A 19 7.33 -9.51 9.39
N ARG A 20 7.75 -10.77 9.15
CA ARG A 20 9.15 -11.10 8.87
C ARG A 20 9.65 -10.38 7.63
N MET A 21 8.87 -10.41 6.54
CA MET A 21 9.20 -9.73 5.29
C MET A 21 9.20 -8.21 5.44
N VAL A 22 8.21 -7.62 6.12
CA VAL A 22 8.17 -6.19 6.46
C VAL A 22 9.46 -5.75 7.16
N TRP A 23 9.93 -6.56 8.11
CA TRP A 23 11.19 -6.31 8.81
C TRP A 23 12.42 -6.50 7.93
N GLN A 24 12.52 -7.60 7.18
CA GLN A 24 13.69 -7.89 6.35
C GLN A 24 13.90 -6.82 5.27
N GLU A 25 12.83 -6.46 4.58
CA GLU A 25 12.84 -5.46 3.52
C GLU A 25 12.91 -4.02 4.06
N ARG A 26 12.92 -3.81 5.38
CA ARG A 26 12.95 -2.47 5.99
C ARG A 26 11.82 -1.58 5.46
N CYS A 27 10.64 -2.16 5.27
CA CYS A 27 9.49 -1.46 4.74
C CYS A 27 9.11 -0.29 5.68
N PRO A 28 9.03 0.96 5.17
CA PRO A 28 8.59 2.10 5.96
C PRO A 28 7.07 2.34 5.90
N ILE A 29 6.40 1.81 4.85
CA ILE A 29 5.00 2.10 4.54
C ILE A 29 4.28 0.86 3.98
N ILE A 30 3.13 0.52 4.54
CA ILE A 30 2.19 -0.45 3.98
C ILE A 30 0.95 0.30 3.48
N VAL A 31 0.50 -0.03 2.27
CA VAL A 31 -0.77 0.45 1.70
C VAL A 31 -1.67 -0.76 1.48
N MET A 32 -2.78 -0.81 2.20
CA MET A 32 -3.79 -1.85 2.13
C MET A 32 -5.05 -1.28 1.49
N ILE A 33 -5.41 -1.78 0.31
CA ILE A 33 -6.55 -1.28 -0.48
C ILE A 33 -7.60 -2.40 -0.59
N THR A 34 -8.21 -2.75 0.54
CA THR A 34 -9.25 -3.78 0.60
C THR A 34 -10.03 -3.70 1.91
N ASN A 35 -11.31 -4.08 1.87
CA ASN A 35 -12.05 -4.38 3.09
C ASN A 35 -11.62 -5.75 3.65
N LEU A 36 -11.76 -5.93 4.97
CA LEU A 36 -11.45 -7.20 5.65
C LEU A 36 -12.40 -8.33 5.23
N GLU A 37 -13.65 -7.98 4.93
CA GLU A 37 -14.67 -8.91 4.44
C GLU A 37 -15.14 -8.52 3.05
N GLU A 38 -14.62 -9.19 2.02
CA GLU A 38 -15.11 -9.09 0.64
C GLU A 38 -15.60 -10.44 0.17
N LYS A 39 -16.93 -10.62 0.20
CA LYS A 39 -17.80 -11.66 -0.40
C LYS A 39 -17.37 -13.16 -0.37
N ASN A 40 -16.09 -13.52 -0.49
CA ASN A 40 -15.53 -14.88 -0.40
C ASN A 40 -14.02 -14.96 -0.03
N GLU A 41 -13.26 -13.85 0.05
CA GLU A 41 -11.84 -13.85 0.42
C GLU A 41 -11.63 -13.02 1.70
N LYS A 42 -10.99 -13.63 2.71
CA LYS A 42 -10.74 -12.99 4.01
C LYS A 42 -9.29 -12.55 4.06
N CYS A 43 -9.05 -11.24 3.97
CA CYS A 43 -7.79 -10.71 4.45
C CYS A 43 -7.78 -10.83 5.97
N ALA A 44 -6.79 -11.52 6.54
CA ALA A 44 -6.68 -11.57 7.99
C ALA A 44 -6.32 -10.18 8.51
N GLU A 45 -6.91 -9.79 9.63
CA GLU A 45 -6.42 -8.66 10.42
C GLU A 45 -5.05 -9.06 10.98
N TYR A 46 -3.98 -8.57 10.33
CA TYR A 46 -2.60 -8.95 10.65
C TYR A 46 -1.94 -7.99 11.65
N TRP A 47 -2.61 -6.90 12.04
CA TRP A 47 -2.11 -5.94 13.02
C TRP A 47 -2.73 -6.20 14.40
N PRO A 48 -2.00 -5.93 15.51
CA PRO A 48 -2.55 -6.02 16.85
C PRO A 48 -3.42 -4.79 17.20
N GLU A 49 -4.19 -4.89 18.29
CA GLU A 49 -4.82 -3.73 18.92
C GLU A 49 -3.77 -2.86 19.64
N ASP A 50 -2.97 -3.46 20.52
CA ASP A 50 -1.91 -2.77 21.28
C ASP A 50 -0.51 -3.23 20.86
N SER A 51 -0.19 -4.52 21.08
CA SER A 51 1.09 -5.09 20.68
C SER A 51 1.02 -6.61 20.49
N VAL A 52 1.86 -7.13 19.61
CA VAL A 52 2.05 -8.58 19.41
C VAL A 52 3.50 -8.87 19.09
N SER A 53 3.98 -10.06 19.47
CA SER A 53 5.29 -10.53 19.04
C SER A 53 5.16 -11.67 18.04
N HIS A 54 5.72 -11.47 16.85
CA HIS A 54 5.89 -12.51 15.84
C HIS A 54 7.37 -12.79 15.68
N GLU A 55 7.80 -14.01 16.01
CA GLU A 55 9.16 -14.51 15.77
C GLU A 55 10.28 -13.60 16.30
N GLY A 56 10.07 -13.00 17.48
CA GLY A 56 11.04 -12.11 18.11
C GLY A 56 11.02 -10.66 17.62
N ILE A 57 10.15 -10.33 16.65
CA ILE A 57 9.77 -8.97 16.28
C ILE A 57 8.57 -8.57 17.15
N LEU A 58 8.73 -7.54 17.97
CA LEU A 58 7.66 -6.89 18.71
C LEU A 58 7.08 -5.77 17.83
N ILE A 59 5.80 -5.88 17.54
CA ILE A 59 5.01 -4.89 16.81
C ILE A 59 4.10 -4.20 17.81
N THR A 60 4.17 -2.88 17.86
CA THR A 60 3.37 -2.06 18.78
C THR A 60 2.64 -0.99 17.97
N VAL A 61 1.34 -0.85 18.18
CA VAL A 61 0.56 0.27 17.64
C VAL A 61 0.82 1.49 18.53
N VAL A 62 1.25 2.58 17.91
CA VAL A 62 1.54 3.84 18.60
C VAL A 62 0.35 4.78 18.47
N THR A 63 -0.17 4.95 17.26
CA THR A 63 -1.34 5.78 16.98
C THR A 63 -2.22 5.17 15.91
N VAL A 64 -3.52 5.46 16.00
CA VAL A 64 -4.51 5.17 14.98
C VAL A 64 -5.27 6.46 14.71
N THR A 65 -5.22 6.93 13.47
CA THR A 65 -5.96 8.10 13.00
C THR A 65 -7.01 7.63 12.00
N GLN A 66 -8.25 8.06 12.18
CA GLN A 66 -9.36 7.72 11.29
C GLN A 66 -9.67 8.94 10.43
N GLU A 67 -9.44 8.82 9.12
CA GLU A 67 -9.88 9.80 8.12
C GLU A 67 -11.16 9.31 7.43
N ASP A 68 -11.75 10.16 6.59
CA ASP A 68 -12.98 9.86 5.86
C ASP A 68 -12.84 8.65 4.93
N ASP A 69 -11.68 8.50 4.28
CA ASP A 69 -11.45 7.49 3.24
C ASP A 69 -10.43 6.39 3.59
N TYR A 70 -9.64 6.60 4.65
CA TYR A 70 -8.65 5.62 5.12
C TYR A 70 -8.41 5.71 6.63
N SER A 71 -7.91 4.61 7.19
CA SER A 71 -7.34 4.59 8.55
C SER A 71 -5.82 4.58 8.47
N LEU A 72 -5.15 5.50 9.16
CA LEU A 72 -3.70 5.50 9.32
C LEU A 72 -3.32 4.84 10.65
N ARG A 73 -2.47 3.82 10.61
CA ARG A 73 -1.85 3.24 11.81
C ARG A 73 -0.35 3.48 11.78
N VAL A 74 0.19 3.95 12.90
CA VAL A 74 1.64 4.07 13.09
C VAL A 74 2.09 2.96 14.03
N PHE A 75 3.06 2.17 13.56
CA PHE A 75 3.66 1.08 14.30
C PHE A 75 5.09 1.41 14.69
N THR A 76 5.50 0.81 15.80
CA THR A 76 6.89 0.64 16.21
C THR A 76 7.24 -0.85 16.09
N LEU A 77 8.33 -1.14 15.39
CA LEU A 77 8.91 -2.49 15.26
C LEU A 77 10.23 -2.57 16.04
N LYS A 78 10.35 -3.56 16.93
CA LYS A 78 11.56 -3.82 17.74
C LYS A 78 11.92 -5.29 17.72
N VAL A 79 13.19 -5.62 17.52
CA VAL A 79 13.67 -7.00 17.70
C VAL A 79 14.18 -7.19 19.12
N ARG A 80 13.67 -8.19 19.86
CA ARG A 80 14.03 -8.42 21.27
C ARG A 80 15.54 -8.52 21.53
N LEU A 81 16.28 -9.07 20.56
CA LEU A 81 17.73 -9.27 20.66
C LEU A 81 18.55 -8.03 20.29
N ILE A 82 17.92 -6.99 19.72
CA ILE A 82 18.59 -5.78 19.25
C ILE A 82 17.92 -4.55 19.90
N LEU A 83 18.22 -4.33 21.18
CA LEU A 83 17.55 -3.32 22.02
C LEU A 83 17.66 -1.86 21.52
N GLN A 84 18.68 -1.55 20.72
CA GLN A 84 18.96 -0.20 20.23
C GLN A 84 18.36 0.10 18.85
N TYR A 85 17.64 -0.85 18.24
CA TYR A 85 17.20 -0.73 16.86
C TYR A 85 15.68 -0.84 16.73
N GLU A 86 15.07 0.34 16.62
CA GLU A 86 13.64 0.55 16.47
C GLU A 86 13.35 1.09 15.07
N ARG A 87 12.23 0.67 14.48
CA ARG A 87 11.74 1.21 13.21
C ARG A 87 10.30 1.68 13.34
N SER A 88 10.01 2.85 12.80
CA SER A 88 8.64 3.31 12.60
C SER A 88 8.12 2.81 11.25
N LEU A 89 6.85 2.40 11.23
CA LEU A 89 6.15 1.92 10.05
C LEU A 89 4.76 2.57 10.00
N ARG A 90 4.37 3.11 8.85
CA ARG A 90 3.01 3.63 8.63
C ARG A 90 2.20 2.63 7.82
N GLN A 91 0.95 2.39 8.20
CA GLN A 91 0.01 1.60 7.42
C GLN A 91 -1.18 2.47 7.05
N TYR A 92 -1.45 2.58 5.76
CA TYR A 92 -2.66 3.19 5.23
C TYR A 92 -3.63 2.09 4.86
N TRP A 93 -4.78 2.06 5.54
CA TRP A 93 -5.86 1.13 5.25
C TRP A 93 -7.00 1.87 4.57
N TYR A 94 -7.08 1.74 3.24
CA TYR A 94 -8.07 2.40 2.40
C TYR A 94 -9.30 1.49 2.20
N THR A 95 -10.44 1.91 2.74
CA THR A 95 -11.70 1.13 2.75
C THR A 95 -12.74 1.67 1.77
N SER A 96 -12.57 2.90 1.27
CA SER A 96 -13.52 3.57 0.36
C SER A 96 -13.49 3.09 -1.09
N TRP A 97 -12.82 1.97 -1.41
CA TRP A 97 -12.84 1.38 -2.76
C TRP A 97 -13.95 0.32 -2.89
N PRO A 98 -15.11 0.63 -3.50
CA PRO A 98 -16.16 -0.36 -3.70
C PRO A 98 -15.73 -1.42 -4.72
N ASP A 99 -15.93 -2.68 -4.35
CA ASP A 99 -15.65 -3.83 -5.21
C ASP A 99 -16.55 -3.76 -6.47
N GLN A 100 -15.94 -3.83 -7.65
CA GLN A 100 -16.58 -3.77 -8.99
C GLN A 100 -17.15 -2.42 -9.47
N LYS A 101 -16.78 -1.28 -8.88
CA LYS A 101 -17.11 0.06 -9.43
C LYS A 101 -15.91 1.00 -9.43
N THR A 102 -15.89 1.91 -10.41
CA THR A 102 -15.11 3.15 -10.35
C THR A 102 -15.43 3.86 -9.04
N PRO A 103 -14.44 4.36 -8.27
CA PRO A 103 -14.74 5.28 -7.20
C PRO A 103 -15.45 6.49 -7.82
N ASP A 104 -16.64 6.84 -7.32
CA ASP A 104 -17.45 7.97 -7.82
C ASP A 104 -16.71 9.33 -7.66
N LYS A 105 -15.60 9.32 -6.91
CA LYS A 105 -14.69 10.42 -6.68
C LYS A 105 -13.26 9.95 -6.97
N ALA A 106 -12.62 10.54 -7.99
CA ALA A 106 -11.18 10.44 -8.24
C ALA A 106 -10.28 11.04 -7.11
N PRO A 107 -10.69 12.10 -6.37
CA PRO A 107 -9.83 12.76 -5.38
C PRO A 107 -9.27 11.87 -4.26
N PRO A 108 -10.04 10.97 -3.61
CA PRO A 108 -9.53 10.22 -2.45
C PRO A 108 -8.32 9.30 -2.75
N LEU A 109 -8.26 8.72 -3.95
CA LEU A 109 -7.09 7.93 -4.34
C LEU A 109 -5.87 8.81 -4.61
N LEU A 110 -6.09 9.98 -5.22
CA LEU A 110 -5.01 10.93 -5.49
C LEU A 110 -4.45 11.51 -4.19
N GLU A 111 -5.32 11.86 -3.24
CA GLU A 111 -4.94 12.28 -1.88
C GLU A 111 -4.12 11.20 -1.18
N LEU A 112 -4.60 9.95 -1.19
CA LEU A 112 -3.84 8.82 -0.63
C LEU A 112 -2.46 8.67 -1.29
N VAL A 113 -2.38 8.78 -2.62
CA VAL A 113 -1.09 8.74 -3.34
C VAL A 113 -0.17 9.87 -2.89
N GLN A 114 -0.69 11.09 -2.76
CA GLN A 114 0.10 12.24 -2.30
C GLN A 114 0.62 12.04 -0.87
N GLU A 115 -0.23 11.58 0.04
CA GLU A 115 0.13 11.28 1.43
C GLU A 115 1.21 10.20 1.53
N VAL A 116 1.06 9.10 0.77
CA VAL A 116 2.05 8.01 0.75
C VAL A 116 3.39 8.46 0.16
N GLU A 117 3.36 9.31 -0.86
CA GLU A 117 4.58 9.88 -1.46
C GLU A 117 5.30 10.83 -0.49
N GLN A 118 4.56 11.71 0.19
CA GLN A 118 5.13 12.58 1.21
C GLN A 118 5.73 11.77 2.37
N ALA A 119 4.99 10.78 2.88
CA ALA A 119 5.49 9.88 3.91
C ALA A 119 6.75 9.12 3.48
N ARG A 120 6.88 8.83 2.19
CA ARG A 120 8.06 8.19 1.61
C ARG A 120 9.26 9.13 1.55
N GLU A 121 9.04 10.41 1.25
CA GLU A 121 10.09 11.43 1.26
C GLU A 121 10.61 11.71 2.67
N GLU A 122 9.74 11.62 3.68
CA GLU A 122 10.11 11.72 5.10
C GLU A 122 10.87 10.49 5.63
N ALA A 123 10.75 9.34 4.95
CA ALA A 123 11.41 8.11 5.37
C ALA A 123 12.93 8.17 5.17
N LEU A 124 13.68 7.42 5.98
CA LEU A 124 15.14 7.38 5.87
C LEU A 124 15.58 6.91 4.47
N PRO A 125 16.67 7.43 3.89
CA PRO A 125 17.20 6.97 2.60
C PRO A 125 17.56 5.48 2.56
N THR A 126 17.77 4.87 3.73
CA THR A 126 18.07 3.44 3.91
C THR A 126 16.82 2.56 4.08
N SER A 127 15.63 3.16 4.02
CA SER A 127 14.35 2.45 4.06
C SER A 127 14.13 1.71 2.75
N GLY A 128 13.55 0.51 2.83
CA GLY A 128 13.29 -0.31 1.65
C GLY A 128 11.97 0.04 0.95
N PRO A 129 11.35 -0.90 0.24
CA PRO A 129 10.19 -0.63 -0.60
C PRO A 129 8.92 -0.33 0.19
N VAL A 130 7.97 0.39 -0.44
CA VAL A 130 6.59 0.49 0.04
C VAL A 130 5.88 -0.83 -0.27
N ILE A 131 5.20 -1.42 0.70
CA ILE A 131 4.41 -2.63 0.45
C ILE A 131 3.00 -2.19 0.05
N VAL A 132 2.48 -2.69 -1.07
CA VAL A 132 1.10 -2.43 -1.51
C VAL A 132 0.40 -3.77 -1.70
N HIS A 133 -0.75 -3.95 -1.05
CA HIS A 133 -1.55 -5.16 -1.20
C HIS A 133 -3.06 -4.88 -1.22
N CYS A 134 -3.78 -5.84 -1.79
CA CYS A 134 -5.24 -5.93 -1.75
C CYS A 134 -5.60 -7.42 -1.54
N SER A 135 -6.81 -7.87 -1.91
CA SER A 135 -7.14 -9.30 -1.81
C SER A 135 -6.24 -10.18 -2.70
N ALA A 136 -6.35 -10.05 -4.03
CA ALA A 136 -5.58 -10.84 -5.00
C ALA A 136 -4.24 -10.21 -5.44
N GLY A 137 -3.85 -9.06 -4.88
CA GLY A 137 -2.58 -8.36 -5.20
C GLY A 137 -2.43 -7.78 -6.62
N ILE A 138 -3.44 -7.86 -7.49
CA ILE A 138 -3.29 -7.54 -8.94
C ILE A 138 -4.07 -6.30 -9.38
N GLY A 139 -5.34 -6.15 -8.98
CA GLY A 139 -6.24 -5.12 -9.52
C GLY A 139 -6.05 -3.72 -8.91
N ARG A 140 -6.44 -3.56 -7.64
CA ARG A 140 -6.36 -2.29 -6.90
C ARG A 140 -4.91 -1.86 -6.65
N THR A 141 -4.05 -2.83 -6.33
CA THR A 141 -2.60 -2.65 -6.21
C THR A 141 -2.01 -2.03 -7.46
N GLY A 142 -2.27 -2.62 -8.63
CA GLY A 142 -1.79 -2.09 -9.91
C GLY A 142 -2.34 -0.69 -10.21
N CYS A 143 -3.60 -0.44 -9.87
CA CYS A 143 -4.19 0.88 -10.06
C CYS A 143 -3.52 1.95 -9.22
N PHE A 144 -3.27 1.68 -7.94
CA PHE A 144 -2.59 2.61 -7.04
C PHE A 144 -1.16 2.92 -7.51
N ILE A 145 -0.39 1.88 -7.87
CA ILE A 145 1.00 2.04 -8.32
C ILE A 145 1.05 2.85 -9.61
N ALA A 146 0.17 2.54 -10.58
CA ALA A 146 0.08 3.30 -11.81
C ALA A 146 -0.27 4.77 -11.55
N THR A 147 -1.24 5.06 -10.69
CA THR A 147 -1.60 6.44 -10.33
C THR A 147 -0.41 7.18 -9.70
N SER A 148 0.33 6.55 -8.79
CA SER A 148 1.57 7.13 -8.23
C SER A 148 2.60 7.47 -9.32
N ILE A 149 2.83 6.58 -10.29
CA ILE A 149 3.75 6.82 -11.40
C ILE A 149 3.26 7.96 -12.29
N LEU A 150 1.99 7.97 -12.65
CA LEU A 150 1.39 9.00 -13.52
C LEU A 150 1.40 10.37 -12.84
N CYS A 151 1.09 10.45 -11.55
CA CYS A 151 1.19 11.68 -10.78
C CYS A 151 2.63 12.23 -10.76
N LYS A 152 3.63 11.36 -10.68
CA LYS A 152 5.04 11.77 -10.78
C LYS A 152 5.40 12.27 -12.18
N GLN A 153 5.03 11.54 -13.23
CA GLN A 153 5.26 11.97 -14.62
C GLN A 153 4.61 13.32 -14.90
N LEU A 154 3.36 13.52 -14.46
CA LEU A 154 2.66 14.78 -14.63
C LEU A 154 3.41 15.94 -13.94
N ARG A 155 3.91 15.72 -12.71
CA ARG A 155 4.67 16.74 -11.96
C ARG A 155 6.04 17.04 -12.56
N SER A 156 6.75 16.03 -13.09
CA SER A 156 8.12 16.21 -13.61
C SER A 156 8.18 16.62 -15.07
N GLU A 157 7.25 16.12 -15.89
CA GLU A 157 7.31 16.23 -17.35
C GLU A 157 6.11 17.02 -17.94
N GLY A 158 5.06 17.26 -17.15
CA GLY A 158 3.83 17.93 -17.61
C GLY A 158 2.98 17.08 -18.56
N VAL A 159 3.37 15.82 -18.79
CA VAL A 159 2.69 14.86 -19.67
C VAL A 159 2.59 13.52 -18.96
N VAL A 160 1.60 12.72 -19.35
CA VAL A 160 1.42 11.35 -18.83
C VAL A 160 1.26 10.36 -19.96
N ASP A 161 1.79 9.16 -19.78
CA ASP A 161 1.58 8.04 -20.71
C ASP A 161 1.01 6.84 -19.94
N ILE A 162 -0.32 6.80 -19.91
CA ILE A 162 -1.10 5.77 -19.21
C ILE A 162 -0.83 4.39 -19.81
N LEU A 163 -0.77 4.30 -21.14
CA LEU A 163 -0.59 3.02 -21.84
C LEU A 163 0.80 2.46 -21.59
N ARG A 164 1.84 3.29 -21.72
CA ARG A 164 3.22 2.88 -21.44
C ARG A 164 3.40 2.49 -19.99
N THR A 165 2.83 3.26 -19.05
CA THR A 165 2.90 2.95 -17.61
C THR A 165 2.22 1.62 -17.31
N THR A 166 1.02 1.39 -17.84
CA THR A 166 0.28 0.13 -17.67
C THR A 166 1.03 -1.06 -18.28
N CYS A 167 1.62 -0.90 -19.46
CA CYS A 167 2.44 -1.93 -20.10
C CYS A 167 3.70 -2.25 -19.29
N GLN A 168 4.38 -1.23 -18.76
CA GLN A 168 5.59 -1.43 -17.96
C GLN A 168 5.30 -2.15 -16.65
N LEU A 169 4.16 -1.84 -16.03
CA LEU A 169 3.66 -2.55 -14.87
C LEU A 169 3.35 -4.02 -15.17
N ARG A 170 2.73 -4.33 -16.31
CA ARG A 170 2.48 -5.70 -16.78
C ARG A 170 3.76 -6.49 -17.13
N LEU A 171 4.86 -5.81 -17.44
CA LEU A 171 6.15 -6.45 -17.72
C LEU A 171 6.95 -6.74 -16.45
N ASN A 172 6.82 -5.88 -15.43
CA ASN A 172 7.54 -6.01 -14.17
C ASN A 172 6.80 -6.91 -13.15
N SER A 173 5.50 -7.12 -13.33
CA SER A 173 4.63 -7.95 -12.48
C SER A 173 3.55 -8.67 -13.31
N VAL A 174 2.96 -9.74 -12.77
CA VAL A 174 1.85 -10.51 -13.40
C VAL A 174 0.53 -9.72 -13.35
N MET A 175 0.50 -8.54 -13.97
CA MET A 175 -0.58 -7.57 -13.83
C MET A 175 -1.66 -7.72 -14.92
N CYS A 176 -2.84 -8.16 -14.51
CA CYS A 176 -4.08 -8.03 -15.28
C CYS A 176 -4.91 -6.85 -14.74
N MET A 177 -4.54 -5.62 -15.11
CA MET A 177 -5.46 -4.49 -14.94
C MET A 177 -6.69 -4.67 -15.84
N CYS A 178 -7.88 -4.64 -15.23
CA CYS A 178 -9.16 -4.63 -15.95
C CYS A 178 -9.33 -3.30 -16.70
N SER A 179 -10.10 -3.28 -17.79
CA SER A 179 -10.39 -2.09 -18.59
C SER A 179 -10.95 -0.92 -17.77
N GLN A 180 -11.68 -1.21 -16.69
CA GLN A 180 -12.15 -0.19 -15.74
C GLN A 180 -11.03 0.55 -15.00
N SER A 181 -9.92 -0.11 -14.67
CA SER A 181 -8.77 0.52 -14.00
C SER A 181 -8.08 1.55 -14.89
N VAL A 182 -8.02 1.31 -16.20
CA VAL A 182 -7.46 2.25 -17.19
C VAL A 182 -8.36 3.48 -17.37
N ILE A 183 -9.67 3.30 -17.30
CA ILE A 183 -10.65 4.40 -17.36
C ILE A 183 -10.50 5.31 -16.12
N ILE A 184 -10.32 4.72 -14.93
CA ILE A 184 -10.07 5.46 -13.67
C ILE A 184 -8.81 6.32 -13.77
N MET A 185 -7.72 5.77 -14.31
CA MET A 185 -6.49 6.54 -14.50
C MET A 185 -6.72 7.71 -15.43
N THR A 186 -7.41 7.50 -16.55
CA THR A 186 -7.69 8.56 -17.54
C THR A 186 -8.53 9.69 -16.94
N SER A 187 -9.55 9.38 -16.13
CA SER A 187 -10.37 10.41 -15.48
C SER A 187 -9.60 11.17 -14.40
N MET A 188 -8.69 10.51 -13.68
CA MET A 188 -7.83 11.13 -12.65
C MET A 188 -6.82 12.13 -13.22
N VAL A 189 -6.30 11.91 -14.43
CA VAL A 189 -5.34 12.85 -15.05
C VAL A 189 -5.99 13.94 -15.91
N SER A 190 -7.29 13.79 -16.23
CA SER A 190 -8.03 14.76 -17.04
C SER A 190 -8.81 15.79 -16.21
N SER A 191 -8.76 15.66 -14.88
CA SER A 191 -9.40 16.58 -13.90
C SER A 191 -8.37 17.52 -13.32
#